data_AF-A0A349K7Z5-F1
#
_entry.id   AF-A0A349K7Z5-F1
#
_cell.length_a   1.000
_cell.length_b   1.000
_cell.length_c   1.000
_cell.angle_alpha   90.00
_cell.angle_beta   90.00
_cell.angle_gamma   90.00
#
_symmetry.space_group_name_H-M   'P 1'
#
loop_
_entity.id
_entity.type
_entity.pdbx_description
1 polymer ?
#
loop_
_entity_poly.entity_id
_entity_poly.type
_entity_poly.pdbx_seq_one_letter_code
_entity_poly.pdbx_strand_id
1 'polypeptide(L)'
;MDVFSMATPARQQYLDIKSNHPNDILLFRMGDFYETFDDDAKVMAKDLEIALTSREMGKGEKVPLAGIPYHSLNGYLSKLVSKGHRIAICEQTSDPSTSKGIVDREVVRIVTPGTITEDQLLETNINNYLASIVIKDHSVGVSYVDITTTEFLTTEIQIEDLTTEINRINPRELIISKPLPDNISESINSYITLVDEKGYIANNSRKIVEQNFRVASLESFGCDKLTLGIEAAAQIIEYLKTHQRSALRTIPTLKTYSTQPFMSLDQQTSRNLEIFSSGRENSQESSLYSILDKTQTPMGGRLLRKWLGQPLLELDLLEERQKAVEWFIEDPIRRGHIAKILTSISDIERLTTKVKMGTAGPRDLTGLGNSLEVIPDLIAIAGRRTKNKDTFWVLNEFSDNSIPYELIKKSIEPETPPNVGEGRTIKPGFSRTLDLLKQESTKAKANMANIESREREKTGIKSLKIGYNRVFGYYLEVSKSYTSRVPSDYVRRQTLVGGERYITPEMKKYESIILNTSSKIEEIEK
;
A
#
# COMPACT_ATOMS: atom_id res chain seq x y z
N MET A 1 5.69 -4.20 47.09
CA MET A 1 6.70 -3.21 46.65
C MET A 1 6.84 -3.40 45.15
N ASP A 2 6.26 -2.48 44.39
CA ASP A 2 6.00 -2.61 42.97
C ASP A 2 7.29 -2.53 42.13
N VAL A 3 7.41 -3.44 41.17
CA VAL A 3 8.54 -3.55 40.23
C VAL A 3 8.42 -2.53 39.06
N PHE A 4 7.36 -1.72 39.02
CA PHE A 4 7.02 -0.87 37.88
C PHE A 4 7.61 0.56 37.86
N SER A 5 8.48 0.95 38.80
CA SER A 5 8.96 2.35 38.88
C SER A 5 10.42 2.61 38.45
N MET A 6 11.04 1.73 37.63
CA MET A 6 12.48 1.85 37.27
C MET A 6 12.78 2.20 35.80
N ALA A 7 11.79 2.19 34.90
CA ALA A 7 11.99 2.44 33.48
C ALA A 7 11.88 3.94 33.11
N THR A 8 12.64 4.40 32.11
CA THR A 8 12.36 5.72 31.50
C THR A 8 10.92 5.78 30.98
N PRO A 9 10.26 6.95 30.97
CA PRO A 9 8.87 7.01 30.55
C PRO A 9 8.62 6.51 29.10
N ALA A 10 9.60 6.66 28.20
CA ALA A 10 9.53 6.11 26.84
C ALA A 10 9.65 4.58 26.81
N ARG A 11 10.48 4.02 27.70
CA ARG A 11 10.61 2.56 27.85
C ARG A 11 9.34 1.95 28.43
N GLN A 12 8.72 2.60 29.42
CA GLN A 12 7.45 2.15 29.97
C GLN A 12 6.36 2.13 28.88
N GLN A 13 6.24 3.22 28.10
CA GLN A 13 5.30 3.28 26.98
C GLN A 13 5.55 2.16 25.95
N TYR A 14 6.80 1.85 25.62
CA TYR A 14 7.13 0.72 24.75
C TYR A 14 6.68 -0.63 25.34
N LEU A 15 6.99 -0.89 26.61
CA LEU A 15 6.64 -2.14 27.28
C LEU A 15 5.12 -2.33 27.39
N ASP A 16 4.40 -1.27 27.71
CA ASP A 16 2.95 -1.28 27.79
C ASP A 16 2.33 -1.62 26.42
N ILE A 17 2.83 -1.02 25.34
CA ILE A 17 2.37 -1.34 23.98
C ILE A 17 2.76 -2.77 23.59
N LYS A 18 4.01 -3.19 23.82
CA LYS A 18 4.49 -4.54 23.51
C LYS A 18 3.72 -5.63 24.26
N SER A 19 3.27 -5.35 25.48
CA SER A 19 2.46 -6.30 26.26
C SER A 19 1.14 -6.67 25.59
N ASN A 20 0.57 -5.77 24.77
CA ASN A 20 -0.62 -6.03 23.96
C ASN A 20 -0.30 -6.76 22.64
N HIS A 21 0.97 -6.84 22.27
CA HIS A 21 1.48 -7.43 21.02
C HIS A 21 2.65 -8.40 21.28
N PRO A 22 2.47 -9.43 22.14
CA PRO A 22 3.59 -10.27 22.59
C PRO A 22 4.23 -11.07 21.44
N ASN A 23 3.43 -11.42 20.42
CA ASN A 23 3.85 -12.25 19.29
C ASN A 23 4.25 -11.45 18.04
N ASP A 24 4.09 -10.12 18.05
CA ASP A 24 4.41 -9.27 16.90
C ASP A 24 5.73 -8.53 17.15
N ILE A 25 6.60 -8.42 16.15
CA ILE A 25 7.76 -7.51 16.23
C ILE A 25 7.22 -6.08 16.28
N LEU A 26 7.52 -5.36 17.36
CA LEU A 26 7.04 -3.99 17.53
C LEU A 26 8.05 -3.00 16.94
N LEU A 27 7.66 -2.36 15.83
CA LEU A 27 8.38 -1.23 15.24
C LEU A 27 7.88 0.07 15.87
N PHE A 28 8.67 0.62 16.78
CA PHE A 28 8.30 1.78 17.60
C PHE A 28 8.91 3.06 17.01
N ARG A 29 8.08 3.99 16.54
CA ARG A 29 8.57 5.22 15.89
C ARG A 29 9.23 6.18 16.90
N MET A 30 10.51 6.46 16.64
CA MET A 30 11.33 7.42 17.38
C MET A 30 12.01 8.39 16.41
N GLY A 31 11.36 9.51 16.14
CA GLY A 31 11.83 10.48 15.15
C GLY A 31 11.80 9.89 13.74
N ASP A 32 12.95 9.91 13.06
CA ASP A 32 13.10 9.42 11.67
C ASP A 32 13.42 7.92 11.60
N PHE A 33 13.29 7.19 12.70
CA PHE A 33 13.57 5.75 12.77
C PHE A 33 12.40 4.97 13.38
N TYR A 34 12.25 3.73 12.91
CA TYR A 34 11.58 2.69 13.67
C TYR A 34 12.61 1.92 14.47
N GLU A 35 12.47 1.95 15.79
CA GLU A 35 13.32 1.22 16.72
C GLU A 35 12.56 0.02 17.28
N THR A 36 13.29 -1.06 17.57
CA THR A 36 12.78 -2.21 18.30
C THR A 36 13.79 -2.62 19.37
N PHE A 37 13.30 -3.27 20.44
CA PHE A 37 14.07 -3.51 21.65
C PHE A 37 14.06 -5.00 22.05
N ASP A 38 14.91 -5.36 23.02
CA ASP A 38 14.93 -6.70 23.63
C ASP A 38 15.11 -7.84 22.63
N ASP A 39 14.23 -8.84 22.64
CA ASP A 39 14.28 -9.99 21.75
C ASP A 39 13.87 -9.63 20.33
N ASP A 40 12.92 -8.70 20.15
CA ASP A 40 12.57 -8.18 18.83
C ASP A 40 13.80 -7.57 18.14
N ALA A 41 14.67 -6.89 18.90
CA ALA A 41 15.92 -6.31 18.37
C ALA A 41 16.88 -7.38 17.87
N LYS A 42 17.01 -8.49 18.60
CA LYS A 42 17.88 -9.60 18.21
C LYS A 42 17.34 -10.30 16.96
N VAL A 43 16.03 -10.54 16.89
CA VAL A 43 15.37 -11.12 15.72
C VAL A 43 15.53 -10.22 14.51
N MET A 44 15.20 -8.94 14.65
CA MET A 44 15.29 -7.97 13.56
C MET A 44 16.73 -7.79 13.06
N ALA A 45 17.71 -7.69 13.97
CA ALA A 45 19.12 -7.55 13.60
C ALA A 45 19.64 -8.75 12.82
N LYS A 46 19.32 -9.97 13.29
CA LYS A 46 19.69 -11.22 12.60
C LYS A 46 19.02 -11.31 11.23
N ASP A 47 17.73 -11.02 11.16
CA ASP A 47 16.97 -11.29 9.97
C ASP A 47 17.12 -10.26 8.86
N LEU A 48 17.42 -9.01 9.23
CA LEU A 48 17.70 -7.93 8.28
C LEU A 48 19.19 -7.72 8.03
N GLU A 49 20.06 -8.42 8.75
CA GLU A 49 21.53 -8.23 8.73
C GLU A 49 21.93 -6.78 9.04
N ILE A 50 21.27 -6.18 10.03
CA ILE A 50 21.55 -4.82 10.50
C ILE A 50 22.27 -4.85 11.86
N ALA A 51 22.88 -3.72 12.22
CA ALA A 51 23.61 -3.60 13.47
C ALA A 51 22.70 -3.76 14.71
N LEU A 52 23.01 -4.74 15.56
CA LEU A 52 22.48 -4.83 16.92
C LEU A 52 23.31 -3.91 17.82
N THR A 53 22.68 -2.90 18.40
CA THR A 53 23.29 -1.94 19.32
C THR A 53 22.63 -2.04 20.70
N SER A 54 22.97 -1.12 21.60
CA SER A 54 22.34 -1.05 22.91
C SER A 54 22.10 0.40 23.32
N ARG A 55 20.98 0.67 23.97
CA ARG A 55 20.64 1.99 24.51
C ARG A 55 20.45 1.91 26.02
N GLU A 56 21.00 2.88 26.74
CA GLU A 56 20.76 3.00 28.17
C GLU A 56 19.36 3.59 28.39
N MET A 57 18.48 2.84 29.05
CA MET A 57 17.05 3.20 29.23
C MET A 57 16.65 3.36 30.70
N GLY A 58 17.64 3.60 31.57
CA GLY A 58 17.48 3.85 33.01
C GLY A 58 18.55 3.14 33.86
N LYS A 59 19.08 3.83 34.89
CA LYS A 59 20.02 3.32 35.93
C LYS A 59 21.12 2.34 35.45
N GLY A 60 21.76 2.59 34.30
CA GLY A 60 22.87 1.77 33.81
C GLY A 60 22.47 0.46 33.09
N GLU A 61 21.17 0.18 32.93
CA GLU A 61 20.71 -0.99 32.16
C GLU A 61 20.75 -0.69 30.66
N LYS A 62 21.53 -1.50 29.94
CA LYS A 62 21.66 -1.45 28.48
C LYS A 62 20.68 -2.42 27.83
N VAL A 63 19.70 -1.87 27.13
CA VAL A 63 18.69 -2.64 26.41
C VAL A 63 19.15 -2.87 24.96
N PRO A 64 19.09 -4.10 24.43
CA PRO A 64 19.35 -4.37 23.02
C PRO A 64 18.44 -3.53 22.12
N LEU A 65 19.00 -2.97 21.05
CA LEU A 65 18.29 -2.11 20.11
C LEU A 65 18.73 -2.40 18.67
N ALA A 66 17.76 -2.46 17.78
CA ALA A 66 17.97 -2.39 16.35
C ALA A 66 16.97 -1.40 15.74
N GLY A 67 17.34 -0.73 14.66
CA GLY A 67 16.48 0.29 14.06
C GLY A 67 16.65 0.43 12.56
N ILE A 68 15.58 0.87 11.90
CA ILE A 68 15.53 1.10 10.46
C ILE A 68 15.03 2.53 10.17
N PRO A 69 15.54 3.22 9.13
CA PRO A 69 15.03 4.52 8.75
C PRO A 69 13.57 4.45 8.31
N TYR A 70 12.73 5.42 8.74
CA TYR A 70 11.30 5.39 8.46
C TYR A 70 11.01 5.40 6.94
N HIS A 71 11.77 6.18 6.18
CA HIS A 71 11.63 6.28 4.72
C HIS A 71 11.93 4.97 3.97
N SER A 72 12.58 4.00 4.63
CA SER A 72 12.97 2.72 4.04
C SER A 72 12.17 1.54 4.58
N LEU A 73 11.11 1.80 5.35
CA LEU A 73 10.30 0.79 6.03
C LEU A 73 9.87 -0.35 5.10
N ASN A 74 9.33 -0.03 3.92
CA ASN A 74 8.73 -1.03 3.00
C ASN A 74 9.72 -2.14 2.61
N GLY A 75 10.97 -1.78 2.31
CA GLY A 75 11.98 -2.77 1.92
C GLY A 75 12.33 -3.75 3.05
N TYR A 76 12.30 -3.28 4.31
CA TYR A 76 12.53 -4.12 5.48
C TYR A 76 11.31 -4.95 5.85
N LEU A 77 10.10 -4.39 5.73
CA LEU A 77 8.85 -5.14 5.94
C LEU A 77 8.79 -6.37 5.03
N SER A 78 9.18 -6.25 3.75
CA SER A 78 9.26 -7.38 2.81
C SER A 78 10.01 -8.58 3.38
N LYS A 79 11.20 -8.31 3.92
CA LYS A 79 12.12 -9.34 4.40
C LYS A 79 11.65 -9.97 5.70
N LEU A 80 11.04 -9.18 6.58
CA LEU A 80 10.52 -9.72 7.85
C LEU A 80 9.27 -10.58 7.62
N VAL A 81 8.35 -10.11 6.77
CA VAL A 81 7.11 -10.85 6.49
C VAL A 81 7.38 -12.13 5.70
N SER A 82 8.33 -12.12 4.74
CA SER A 82 8.73 -13.33 4.02
C SER A 82 9.41 -14.38 4.90
N LYS A 83 9.94 -13.96 6.06
CA LYS A 83 10.46 -14.86 7.11
C LYS A 83 9.40 -15.32 8.11
N GLY A 84 8.14 -14.97 7.90
CA GLY A 84 7.01 -15.40 8.73
C GLY A 84 6.77 -14.55 9.97
N HIS A 85 7.35 -13.34 10.04
CA HIS A 85 7.12 -12.43 11.16
C HIS A 85 5.90 -11.54 10.96
N ARG A 86 5.14 -11.36 12.04
CA ARG A 86 4.06 -10.36 12.14
C ARG A 86 4.63 -9.07 12.73
N ILE A 87 4.30 -7.93 12.14
CA ILE A 87 4.95 -6.64 12.46
C ILE A 87 3.92 -5.62 12.92
N ALA A 88 3.97 -5.22 14.19
CA ALA A 88 3.15 -4.14 14.73
C ALA A 88 3.85 -2.79 14.48
N ILE A 89 3.19 -1.90 13.73
CA ILE A 89 3.72 -0.56 13.42
C ILE A 89 3.13 0.44 14.40
N CYS A 90 3.99 0.99 15.26
CA CYS A 90 3.62 1.99 16.25
C CYS A 90 4.07 3.38 15.81
N GLU A 91 3.09 4.26 15.60
CA GLU A 91 3.27 5.63 15.12
C GLU A 91 3.10 6.65 16.23
N GLN A 92 3.63 7.85 16.00
CA GLN A 92 3.38 9.01 16.86
C GLN A 92 2.03 9.64 16.48
N THR A 93 1.08 9.68 17.42
CA THR A 93 -0.27 10.20 17.19
C THR A 93 -0.43 11.65 17.62
N SER A 94 0.40 12.15 18.54
CA SER A 94 0.42 13.55 18.95
C SER A 94 1.55 14.34 18.25
N ASP A 95 1.33 15.65 18.06
CA ASP A 95 2.35 16.53 17.47
C ASP A 95 3.47 16.81 18.50
N PRO A 96 4.73 16.47 18.19
CA PRO A 96 5.86 16.71 19.10
C PRO A 96 6.06 18.18 19.49
N SER A 97 5.62 19.12 18.64
CA SER A 97 5.79 20.56 18.85
C SER A 97 4.78 21.16 19.83
N THR A 98 3.62 20.51 20.00
CA THR A 98 2.53 20.97 20.89
C THR A 98 2.40 20.11 22.15
N SER A 99 3.02 18.93 22.17
CA SER A 99 2.95 17.99 23.29
C SER A 99 3.85 18.43 24.46
N LYS A 100 3.26 18.64 25.65
CA LYS A 100 4.02 18.80 26.90
C LYS A 100 4.34 17.42 27.48
N GLY A 101 5.54 16.88 27.21
CA GLY A 101 5.99 15.59 27.74
C GLY A 101 6.33 14.57 26.66
N ILE A 102 5.99 13.30 26.88
CA ILE A 102 6.16 12.24 25.87
C ILE A 102 5.07 12.33 24.81
N VAL A 103 5.46 12.11 23.57
CA VAL A 103 4.56 12.02 22.42
C VAL A 103 3.72 10.74 22.53
N ASP A 104 2.41 10.87 22.33
CA ASP A 104 1.49 9.73 22.34
C ASP A 104 1.78 8.81 21.17
N ARG A 105 1.63 7.51 21.42
CA ARG A 105 1.96 6.46 20.46
C ARG A 105 0.96 5.33 20.52
N GLU A 106 0.59 4.87 19.34
CA GLU A 106 -0.37 3.79 19.18
C GLU A 106 0.05 2.89 18.03
N VAL A 107 -0.30 1.61 18.11
CA VAL A 107 -0.17 0.68 16.98
C VAL A 107 -1.27 1.03 15.97
N VAL A 108 -0.87 1.52 14.80
CA VAL A 108 -1.81 1.96 13.76
C VAL A 108 -2.23 0.82 12.84
N ARG A 109 -1.38 -0.22 12.71
CA ARG A 109 -1.66 -1.44 11.94
C ARG A 109 -0.69 -2.55 12.29
N ILE A 110 -1.06 -3.78 11.95
CA ILE A 110 -0.24 -4.99 12.07
C ILE A 110 -0.10 -5.60 10.68
N VAL A 111 1.15 -5.68 10.20
CA VAL A 111 1.49 -6.25 8.89
C VAL A 111 1.74 -7.74 9.05
N THR A 112 1.02 -8.52 8.25
CA THR A 112 1.05 -9.98 8.21
C THR A 112 1.05 -10.43 6.75
N PRO A 113 1.39 -11.69 6.42
CA PRO A 113 1.42 -12.16 5.04
C PRO A 113 0.10 -11.91 4.27
N GLY A 114 -1.05 -12.02 4.93
CA GLY A 114 -2.36 -11.76 4.32
C GLY A 114 -2.82 -10.31 4.33
N THR A 115 -2.14 -9.40 5.03
CA THR A 115 -2.56 -7.99 5.20
C THR A 115 -1.66 -6.97 4.53
N ILE A 116 -0.82 -7.41 3.59
CA ILE A 116 0.08 -6.55 2.81
C ILE A 116 -0.72 -5.66 1.86
N THR A 117 -0.34 -4.38 1.78
CA THR A 117 -0.94 -3.40 0.85
C THR A 117 0.08 -2.67 -0.03
N GLU A 118 1.36 -2.84 0.27
CA GLU A 118 2.47 -2.18 -0.41
C GLU A 118 2.80 -2.89 -1.73
N ASP A 119 2.72 -2.19 -2.85
CA ASP A 119 3.00 -2.77 -4.19
C ASP A 119 4.35 -3.49 -4.29
N GLN A 120 5.38 -2.98 -3.63
CA GLN A 120 6.73 -3.59 -3.64
C GLN A 120 6.77 -4.98 -3.01
N LEU A 121 5.75 -5.31 -2.20
CA LEU A 121 5.61 -6.58 -1.50
C LEU A 121 4.62 -7.52 -2.20
N LEU A 122 3.85 -7.00 -3.15
CA LEU A 122 2.81 -7.74 -3.84
C LEU A 122 3.33 -8.25 -5.17
N GLU A 123 3.04 -9.51 -5.46
CA GLU A 123 3.22 -10.04 -6.81
C GLU A 123 2.18 -9.42 -7.75
N THR A 124 2.62 -9.03 -8.96
CA THR A 124 1.79 -8.26 -9.91
C THR A 124 0.58 -9.07 -10.40
N ASN A 125 0.80 -10.31 -10.83
CA ASN A 125 -0.22 -11.13 -11.47
C ASN A 125 -0.87 -12.16 -10.53
N ILE A 126 -0.66 -12.04 -9.21
CA ILE A 126 -1.18 -12.97 -8.21
C ILE A 126 -1.89 -12.18 -7.10
N ASN A 127 -3.04 -12.68 -6.67
CA ASN A 127 -3.76 -12.16 -5.51
C ASN A 127 -3.04 -12.45 -4.19
N ASN A 128 -3.20 -11.57 -3.21
CA ASN A 128 -2.65 -11.74 -1.87
C ASN A 128 -3.77 -12.05 -0.88
N TYR A 129 -4.31 -13.27 -0.96
CA TYR A 129 -5.48 -13.63 -0.16
C TYR A 129 -5.14 -13.86 1.31
N LEU A 130 -5.98 -13.29 2.18
CA LEU A 130 -6.20 -13.71 3.56
C LEU A 130 -7.45 -14.59 3.59
N ALA A 131 -7.35 -15.80 4.14
CA ALA A 131 -8.49 -16.72 4.28
C ALA A 131 -8.81 -17.01 5.74
N SER A 132 -10.02 -17.48 6.00
CA SER A 132 -10.47 -18.05 7.27
C SER A 132 -11.30 -19.29 7.00
N ILE A 133 -11.19 -20.27 7.90
CA ILE A 133 -12.01 -21.47 7.89
C ILE A 133 -12.64 -21.74 9.24
N VAL A 134 -13.87 -22.27 9.21
CA VAL A 134 -14.63 -22.69 10.38
C VAL A 134 -15.14 -24.09 10.15
N ILE A 135 -14.64 -25.04 10.94
CA ILE A 135 -14.99 -26.46 10.81
C ILE A 135 -16.02 -26.82 11.89
N LYS A 136 -17.13 -27.42 11.45
CA LYS A 136 -18.13 -28.01 12.34
C LYS A 136 -18.63 -29.32 11.76
N ASP A 137 -18.37 -30.40 12.48
CA ASP A 137 -18.67 -31.77 12.04
C ASP A 137 -18.07 -32.05 10.65
N HIS A 138 -18.91 -32.31 9.64
CA HIS A 138 -18.49 -32.56 8.25
C HIS A 138 -18.58 -31.32 7.35
N SER A 139 -18.99 -30.17 7.88
CA SER A 139 -19.16 -28.94 7.11
C SER A 139 -18.09 -27.91 7.44
N VAL A 140 -17.67 -27.17 6.43
CA VAL A 140 -16.64 -26.13 6.55
C VAL A 140 -17.12 -24.85 5.91
N GLY A 141 -17.13 -23.79 6.70
CA GLY A 141 -17.23 -22.43 6.19
C GLY A 141 -15.87 -21.95 5.70
N VAL A 142 -15.83 -21.45 4.47
CA VAL A 142 -14.61 -20.86 3.90
C VAL A 142 -14.91 -19.43 3.52
N SER A 143 -14.01 -18.53 3.89
CA SER A 143 -14.06 -17.15 3.41
C SER A 143 -12.66 -16.66 3.12
N TYR A 144 -12.52 -15.79 2.13
CA TYR A 144 -11.23 -15.20 1.79
C TYR A 144 -11.40 -13.82 1.17
N VAL A 145 -10.38 -12.99 1.37
CA VAL A 145 -10.35 -11.59 0.94
C VAL A 145 -9.00 -11.24 0.35
N ASP A 146 -8.99 -10.47 -0.72
CA ASP A 146 -7.82 -9.70 -1.15
C ASP A 146 -8.09 -8.23 -0.85
N ILE A 147 -7.42 -7.72 0.19
CA ILE A 147 -7.62 -6.34 0.65
C ILE A 147 -7.11 -5.29 -0.34
N THR A 148 -6.36 -5.71 -1.37
CA THR A 148 -5.79 -4.84 -2.40
C THR A 148 -6.69 -4.73 -3.63
N THR A 149 -7.52 -5.74 -3.90
CA THR A 149 -8.50 -5.74 -5.01
C THR A 149 -9.94 -5.58 -4.54
N THR A 150 -10.19 -5.63 -3.23
CA THR A 150 -11.52 -5.61 -2.58
C THR A 150 -12.39 -6.84 -2.85
N GLU A 151 -11.83 -7.89 -3.45
CA GLU A 151 -12.55 -9.17 -3.60
C GLU A 151 -12.72 -9.80 -2.22
N PHE A 152 -13.97 -10.05 -1.82
CA PHE A 152 -14.30 -10.74 -0.56
C PHE A 152 -15.39 -11.78 -0.83
N LEU A 153 -15.05 -13.04 -0.61
CA LEU A 153 -15.83 -14.20 -1.00
C LEU A 153 -16.08 -15.13 0.19
N THR A 154 -17.23 -15.80 0.18
CA THR A 154 -17.57 -16.85 1.15
C THR A 154 -18.34 -18.01 0.52
N THR A 155 -18.18 -19.20 1.10
CA THR A 155 -18.94 -20.40 0.74
C THR A 155 -19.01 -21.37 1.94
N GLU A 156 -19.79 -22.44 1.77
CA GLU A 156 -19.74 -23.63 2.62
C GLU A 156 -19.53 -24.87 1.77
N ILE A 157 -18.61 -25.72 2.21
CA ILE A 157 -18.24 -26.96 1.56
C ILE A 157 -18.23 -28.11 2.56
N GLN A 158 -18.07 -29.33 2.07
CA GLN A 158 -17.79 -30.47 2.93
C GLN A 158 -16.31 -30.53 3.30
N ILE A 159 -15.99 -31.15 4.44
CA ILE A 159 -14.61 -31.21 4.96
C ILE A 159 -13.67 -31.97 4.01
N GLU A 160 -14.20 -32.89 3.21
CA GLU A 160 -13.44 -33.63 2.20
C GLU A 160 -12.91 -32.73 1.08
N ASP A 161 -13.59 -31.62 0.79
CA ASP A 161 -13.19 -30.65 -0.23
C ASP A 161 -12.24 -29.57 0.31
N LEU A 162 -12.02 -29.51 1.63
CA LEU A 162 -11.29 -28.42 2.29
C LEU A 162 -9.87 -28.22 1.76
N THR A 163 -9.07 -29.29 1.74
CA THR A 163 -7.68 -29.20 1.30
C THR A 163 -7.58 -28.78 -0.17
N THR A 164 -8.46 -29.29 -1.02
CA THR A 164 -8.52 -28.92 -2.44
C THR A 164 -8.84 -27.44 -2.59
N GLU A 165 -9.85 -26.97 -1.86
CA GLU A 165 -10.31 -25.59 -1.95
C GLU A 165 -9.27 -24.59 -1.41
N ILE A 166 -8.62 -24.89 -0.28
CA ILE A 166 -7.58 -24.02 0.29
C ILE A 166 -6.34 -23.98 -0.60
N ASN A 167 -5.93 -25.11 -1.19
CA ASN A 167 -4.82 -25.12 -2.14
C ASN A 167 -5.15 -24.39 -3.45
N ARG A 168 -6.42 -24.41 -3.88
CA ARG A 168 -6.90 -23.62 -5.02
C ARG A 168 -6.86 -22.12 -4.73
N ILE A 169 -7.34 -21.70 -3.55
CA ILE A 169 -7.29 -20.29 -3.10
C ILE A 169 -5.83 -19.86 -2.92
N ASN A 170 -4.99 -20.76 -2.41
CA ASN A 170 -3.58 -20.55 -2.08
C ASN A 170 -3.38 -19.25 -1.27
N PRO A 171 -4.03 -19.11 -0.10
CA PRO A 171 -3.95 -17.89 0.67
C PRO A 171 -2.54 -17.71 1.23
N ARG A 172 -2.07 -16.46 1.31
CA ARG A 172 -0.79 -16.15 1.97
C ARG A 172 -0.88 -16.33 3.47
N GLU A 173 -2.09 -16.19 4.01
CA GLU A 173 -2.38 -16.40 5.41
C GLU A 173 -3.76 -17.04 5.60
N LEU A 174 -3.82 -18.05 6.46
CA LEU A 174 -5.01 -18.77 6.84
C LEU A 174 -5.29 -18.57 8.34
N ILE A 175 -6.39 -17.91 8.66
CA ILE A 175 -6.89 -17.73 10.01
C ILE A 175 -7.66 -18.98 10.43
N ILE A 176 -7.30 -19.53 11.58
CA ILE A 176 -8.01 -20.64 12.21
C ILE A 176 -8.31 -20.30 13.66
N SER A 177 -9.44 -20.78 14.15
CA SER A 177 -9.87 -20.59 15.54
C SER A 177 -9.55 -21.79 16.44
N LYS A 178 -9.29 -22.95 15.83
CA LYS A 178 -8.84 -24.18 16.49
C LYS A 178 -7.72 -24.81 15.68
N PRO A 179 -6.76 -25.49 16.33
CA PRO A 179 -5.74 -26.26 15.62
C PRO A 179 -6.38 -27.22 14.62
N LEU A 180 -5.83 -27.24 13.40
CA LEU A 180 -6.25 -28.19 12.38
C LEU A 180 -5.70 -29.59 12.70
N PRO A 181 -6.39 -30.65 12.30
CA PRO A 181 -5.81 -31.99 12.27
C PRO A 181 -4.49 -32.00 11.49
N ASP A 182 -3.49 -32.75 11.97
CA ASP A 182 -2.13 -32.77 11.41
C ASP A 182 -2.14 -33.02 9.89
N ASN A 183 -2.93 -34.00 9.44
CA ASN A 183 -3.07 -34.36 8.03
C ASN A 183 -3.58 -33.20 7.14
N ILE A 184 -4.40 -32.31 7.68
CA ILE A 184 -4.88 -31.12 6.97
C ILE A 184 -3.81 -30.03 7.02
N SER A 185 -3.23 -29.77 8.20
CA SER A 185 -2.20 -28.74 8.36
C SER A 185 -0.96 -28.97 7.49
N GLU A 186 -0.49 -30.22 7.38
CA GLU A 186 0.67 -30.60 6.55
C GLU A 186 0.39 -30.45 5.05
N SER A 187 -0.88 -30.48 4.64
CA SER A 187 -1.30 -30.37 3.23
C SER A 187 -1.51 -28.92 2.77
N ILE A 188 -1.48 -27.95 3.68
CA ILE A 188 -1.74 -26.53 3.41
C ILE A 188 -0.42 -25.76 3.37
N ASN A 189 -0.14 -25.13 2.22
CA ASN A 189 1.05 -24.31 2.02
C ASN A 189 0.77 -22.82 2.28
N SER A 190 0.26 -22.50 3.47
CA SER A 190 -0.11 -21.13 3.88
C SER A 190 0.45 -20.81 5.26
N TYR A 191 0.68 -19.53 5.55
CA TYR A 191 0.99 -19.12 6.92
C TYR A 191 -0.26 -19.28 7.78
N ILE A 192 -0.21 -20.14 8.80
CA ILE A 192 -1.36 -20.41 9.67
C ILE A 192 -1.32 -19.49 10.88
N THR A 193 -2.34 -18.65 11.02
CA THR A 193 -2.54 -17.78 12.18
C THR A 193 -3.65 -18.36 13.05
N LEU A 194 -3.26 -18.91 14.21
CA LEU A 194 -4.21 -19.32 15.24
C LEU A 194 -4.69 -18.07 16.01
N VAL A 195 -5.96 -17.75 15.88
CA VAL A 195 -6.61 -16.69 16.66
C VAL A 195 -7.38 -17.33 17.81
N ASP A 196 -7.29 -16.72 19.00
CA ASP A 196 -8.06 -17.19 20.14
C ASP A 196 -9.55 -16.96 19.86
N GLU A 197 -10.30 -18.06 19.73
CA GLU A 197 -11.72 -18.06 19.42
C GLU A 197 -12.48 -17.48 20.61
N LYS A 198 -12.64 -16.16 20.65
CA LYS A 198 -13.66 -15.58 21.52
C LYS A 198 -14.97 -16.17 21.04
N GLY A 199 -15.65 -16.96 21.87
CA GLY A 199 -17.00 -17.48 21.60
C GLY A 199 -18.02 -16.39 21.20
N TYR A 200 -17.65 -15.11 21.38
CA TYR A 200 -18.30 -13.96 20.76
C TYR A 200 -18.44 -14.06 19.23
N ILE A 201 -17.42 -14.43 18.47
CA ILE A 201 -17.49 -14.43 16.98
C ILE A 201 -18.50 -15.48 16.51
N ALA A 202 -18.39 -16.72 17.00
CA ALA A 202 -19.34 -17.78 16.70
C ALA A 202 -20.80 -17.40 17.02
N ASN A 203 -21.02 -16.70 18.14
CA ASN A 203 -22.35 -16.29 18.58
C ASN A 203 -22.88 -15.00 17.91
N ASN A 204 -22.03 -14.19 17.26
CA ASN A 204 -22.40 -12.89 16.71
C ASN A 204 -22.00 -12.69 15.23
N SER A 205 -21.57 -13.75 14.55
CA SER A 205 -21.00 -13.70 13.20
C SER A 205 -21.87 -12.92 12.21
N ARG A 206 -23.16 -13.26 12.14
CA ARG A 206 -24.15 -12.56 11.31
C ARG A 206 -24.19 -11.07 11.60
N LYS A 207 -24.30 -10.69 12.87
CA LYS A 207 -24.37 -9.29 13.31
C LYS A 207 -23.08 -8.54 12.97
N ILE A 208 -21.91 -9.19 13.10
CA ILE A 208 -20.62 -8.62 12.71
C ILE A 208 -20.60 -8.28 11.21
N VAL A 209 -21.05 -9.21 10.36
CA VAL A 209 -21.11 -9.04 8.91
C VAL A 209 -22.13 -7.95 8.52
N GLU A 210 -23.35 -8.02 9.06
CA GLU A 210 -24.41 -7.03 8.83
C GLU A 210 -23.99 -5.62 9.23
N GLN A 211 -23.36 -5.46 10.41
CA GLN A 211 -22.86 -4.17 10.87
C GLN A 211 -21.70 -3.64 10.03
N ASN A 212 -20.80 -4.51 9.58
CA ASN A 212 -19.67 -4.12 8.75
C ASN A 212 -20.14 -3.53 7.41
N PHE A 213 -21.05 -4.22 6.73
CA PHE A 213 -21.59 -3.79 5.43
C PHE A 213 -22.78 -2.84 5.52
N ARG A 214 -23.26 -2.56 6.74
CA ARG A 214 -24.42 -1.69 7.02
C ARG A 214 -25.69 -2.15 6.29
N VAL A 215 -25.93 -3.46 6.32
CA VAL A 215 -27.11 -4.09 5.71
C VAL A 215 -28.04 -4.66 6.79
N ALA A 216 -29.33 -4.77 6.47
CA ALA A 216 -30.33 -5.33 7.37
C ALA A 216 -30.40 -6.87 7.32
N SER A 217 -29.96 -7.47 6.21
CA SER A 217 -29.90 -8.92 6.01
C SER A 217 -28.76 -9.28 5.05
N LEU A 218 -28.42 -10.57 4.98
CA LEU A 218 -27.34 -11.09 4.14
C LEU A 218 -27.87 -11.74 2.84
N GLU A 219 -29.17 -11.61 2.56
CA GLU A 219 -29.82 -12.17 1.37
C GLU A 219 -29.21 -11.61 0.07
N SER A 220 -28.93 -10.30 0.03
CA SER A 220 -28.33 -9.64 -1.13
C SER A 220 -26.91 -10.11 -1.44
N PHE A 221 -26.23 -10.73 -0.48
CA PHE A 221 -24.90 -11.33 -0.67
C PHE A 221 -24.98 -12.81 -1.05
N GLY A 222 -26.17 -13.42 -1.01
CA GLY A 222 -26.40 -14.83 -1.29
C GLY A 222 -25.93 -15.78 -0.18
N CYS A 223 -25.47 -15.26 0.96
CA CYS A 223 -24.89 -16.08 2.05
C CYS A 223 -25.83 -16.26 3.24
N ASP A 224 -27.10 -15.83 3.15
CA ASP A 224 -28.02 -15.82 4.30
C ASP A 224 -28.20 -17.20 4.97
N LYS A 225 -28.02 -18.30 4.23
CA LYS A 225 -28.11 -19.66 4.78
C LYS A 225 -26.75 -20.28 5.15
N LEU A 226 -25.65 -19.61 4.82
CA LEU A 226 -24.28 -20.11 4.99
C LEU A 226 -23.75 -19.76 6.39
N THR A 227 -24.25 -20.44 7.41
CA THR A 227 -23.94 -20.15 8.82
C THR A 227 -22.43 -20.16 9.13
N LEU A 228 -21.71 -21.21 8.75
CA LEU A 228 -20.26 -21.33 8.89
C LEU A 228 -19.51 -20.39 7.93
N GLY A 229 -20.04 -20.18 6.72
CA GLY A 229 -19.47 -19.20 5.78
C GLY A 229 -19.48 -17.77 6.34
N ILE A 230 -20.62 -17.38 6.93
CA ILE A 230 -20.78 -16.11 7.66
C ILE A 230 -19.82 -16.03 8.85
N GLU A 231 -19.60 -17.13 9.57
CA GLU A 231 -18.63 -17.18 10.67
C GLU A 231 -17.19 -16.97 10.20
N ALA A 232 -16.78 -17.64 9.12
CA ALA A 232 -15.46 -17.44 8.50
C ALA A 232 -15.28 -15.99 8.01
N ALA A 233 -16.31 -15.41 7.38
CA ALA A 233 -16.29 -14.00 6.97
C ALA A 233 -16.18 -13.06 8.18
N ALA A 234 -16.90 -13.35 9.27
CA ALA A 234 -16.83 -12.57 10.50
C ALA A 234 -15.44 -12.63 11.15
N GLN A 235 -14.76 -13.79 11.13
CA GLN A 235 -13.38 -13.92 11.60
C GLN A 235 -12.43 -13.00 10.81
N ILE A 236 -12.53 -12.98 9.47
CA ILE A 236 -11.74 -12.05 8.64
C ILE A 236 -12.03 -10.60 9.01
N ILE A 237 -13.30 -10.23 9.16
CA ILE A 237 -13.70 -8.86 9.51
C ILE A 237 -13.07 -8.43 10.85
N GLU A 238 -13.20 -9.25 11.90
CA GLU A 238 -12.61 -8.94 13.21
C GLU A 238 -11.07 -8.91 13.17
N TYR A 239 -10.46 -9.80 12.39
CA TYR A 239 -9.01 -9.78 12.18
C TYR A 239 -8.56 -8.47 11.51
N LEU A 240 -9.22 -8.07 10.42
CA LEU A 240 -8.90 -6.83 9.71
C LEU A 240 -9.21 -5.57 10.54
N LYS A 241 -10.19 -5.59 11.46
CA LYS A 241 -10.44 -4.46 12.38
C LYS A 241 -9.22 -4.10 13.22
N THR A 242 -8.41 -5.10 13.59
CA THR A 242 -7.21 -4.91 14.42
C THR A 242 -5.93 -4.80 13.58
N HIS A 243 -5.83 -5.52 12.46
CA HIS A 243 -4.61 -5.57 11.66
C HIS A 243 -4.57 -4.50 10.55
N GLN A 244 -5.71 -4.22 9.89
CA GLN A 244 -5.74 -3.29 8.75
C GLN A 244 -7.13 -2.63 8.58
N ARG A 245 -7.51 -1.78 9.54
CA ARG A 245 -8.84 -1.15 9.61
C ARG A 245 -9.16 -0.26 8.41
N SER A 246 -8.15 0.40 7.83
CA SER A 246 -8.30 1.25 6.64
C SER A 246 -8.72 0.43 5.42
N ALA A 247 -8.10 -0.74 5.20
CA ALA A 247 -8.45 -1.61 4.08
C ALA A 247 -9.82 -2.26 4.27
N LEU A 248 -10.20 -2.66 5.50
CA LEU A 248 -11.54 -3.20 5.75
C LEU A 248 -12.66 -2.24 5.29
N ARG A 249 -12.46 -0.93 5.46
CA ARG A 249 -13.44 0.10 5.08
C ARG A 249 -13.58 0.26 3.56
N THR A 250 -12.63 -0.21 2.76
CA THR A 250 -12.68 -0.06 1.29
C THR A 250 -13.46 -1.18 0.61
N ILE A 251 -13.64 -2.31 1.31
CA ILE A 251 -14.34 -3.50 0.83
C ILE A 251 -15.84 -3.21 0.79
N PRO A 252 -16.46 -3.16 -0.40
CA PRO A 252 -17.82 -2.68 -0.54
C PRO A 252 -18.88 -3.74 -0.25
N THR A 253 -18.55 -5.02 -0.40
CA THR A 253 -19.53 -6.10 -0.38
C THR A 253 -18.88 -7.45 -0.04
N LEU A 254 -19.71 -8.43 0.31
CA LEU A 254 -19.39 -9.84 0.40
C LEU A 254 -20.13 -10.57 -0.72
N LYS A 255 -19.45 -11.50 -1.41
CA LYS A 255 -20.07 -12.31 -2.45
C LYS A 255 -20.03 -13.78 -2.07
N THR A 256 -21.12 -14.49 -2.36
CA THR A 256 -21.14 -15.94 -2.25
C THR A 256 -20.59 -16.56 -3.53
N TYR A 257 -19.83 -17.64 -3.40
CA TYR A 257 -19.39 -18.44 -4.55
C TYR A 257 -19.70 -19.93 -4.34
N SER A 258 -19.67 -20.68 -5.43
CA SER A 258 -19.86 -22.13 -5.43
C SER A 258 -18.70 -22.82 -6.13
N THR A 259 -18.31 -23.98 -5.64
CA THR A 259 -17.30 -24.86 -6.24
C THR A 259 -17.90 -25.81 -7.29
N GLN A 260 -19.22 -26.05 -7.22
CA GLN A 260 -19.94 -27.02 -8.06
C GLN A 260 -19.82 -26.80 -9.58
N PRO A 261 -19.82 -25.54 -10.11
CA PRO A 261 -19.72 -25.32 -11.56
C PRO A 261 -18.34 -25.61 -12.16
N PHE A 262 -17.37 -26.04 -11.35
CA PHE A 262 -15.98 -26.18 -11.75
C PHE A 262 -15.46 -27.60 -11.55
N MET A 263 -14.50 -27.99 -12.40
CA MET A 263 -13.78 -29.23 -12.24
C MET A 263 -12.92 -29.16 -10.97
N SER A 264 -13.09 -30.15 -10.09
CA SER A 264 -12.23 -30.30 -8.93
C SER A 264 -10.84 -30.78 -9.37
N LEU A 265 -9.82 -29.99 -9.04
CA LEU A 265 -8.41 -30.31 -9.30
C LEU A 265 -7.69 -30.37 -7.97
N ASP A 266 -7.36 -31.58 -7.51
CA ASP A 266 -6.56 -31.74 -6.30
C ASP A 266 -5.13 -31.19 -6.48
N GLN A 267 -4.45 -30.97 -5.35
CA GLN A 267 -3.10 -30.39 -5.34
C GLN A 267 -2.10 -31.24 -6.12
N GLN A 268 -2.23 -32.58 -6.06
CA GLN A 268 -1.33 -33.50 -6.74
C GLN A 268 -1.48 -33.41 -8.26
N THR A 269 -2.71 -33.33 -8.75
CA THR A 269 -3.07 -33.17 -10.15
C THR A 269 -2.59 -31.83 -10.66
N SER A 270 -2.87 -30.74 -9.94
CA SER A 270 -2.39 -29.40 -10.28
C SER A 270 -0.85 -29.33 -10.37
N ARG A 271 -0.15 -30.00 -9.45
CA ARG A 271 1.30 -30.10 -9.44
C ARG A 271 1.84 -30.96 -10.59
N ASN A 272 1.23 -32.13 -10.85
CA ASN A 272 1.65 -33.03 -11.92
C ASN A 272 1.41 -32.45 -13.32
N LEU A 273 0.38 -31.63 -13.47
CA LEU A 273 0.09 -30.86 -14.67
C LEU A 273 0.91 -29.56 -14.76
N GLU A 274 1.69 -29.25 -13.73
CA GLU A 274 2.51 -28.04 -13.61
C GLU A 274 1.73 -26.76 -13.96
N ILE A 275 0.48 -26.65 -13.47
CA ILE A 275 -0.43 -25.58 -13.88
C ILE A 275 0.16 -24.20 -13.55
N PHE A 276 0.72 -24.05 -12.35
CA PHE A 276 1.23 -22.77 -11.84
C PHE A 276 2.72 -22.77 -11.46
N SER A 277 3.37 -23.93 -11.43
CA SER A 277 4.77 -24.09 -11.05
C SER A 277 5.32 -25.40 -11.62
N SER A 278 6.58 -25.40 -12.06
CA SER A 278 7.26 -26.55 -12.65
C SER A 278 8.35 -27.13 -11.75
N GLY A 279 8.52 -28.45 -11.84
CA GLY A 279 9.62 -29.19 -11.24
C GLY A 279 9.61 -29.26 -9.72
N ARG A 280 10.72 -29.78 -9.16
CA ARG A 280 10.93 -29.89 -7.69
C ARG A 280 11.29 -28.56 -7.03
N GLU A 281 11.80 -27.60 -7.79
CA GLU A 281 12.23 -26.29 -7.30
C GLU A 281 11.10 -25.23 -7.30
N ASN A 282 9.86 -25.62 -7.65
CA ASN A 282 8.73 -24.69 -7.78
C ASN A 282 9.06 -23.48 -8.68
N SER A 283 9.79 -23.71 -9.77
CA SER A 283 10.10 -22.63 -10.72
C SER A 283 8.83 -22.23 -11.45
N GLN A 284 8.48 -20.95 -11.40
CA GLN A 284 7.32 -20.43 -12.14
C GLN A 284 7.60 -20.33 -13.65
N GLU A 285 8.86 -20.41 -14.08
CA GLU A 285 9.27 -20.04 -15.45
C GLU A 285 8.76 -21.01 -16.53
N SER A 286 8.47 -22.28 -16.18
CA SER A 286 8.09 -23.32 -17.16
C SER A 286 6.66 -23.88 -17.01
N SER A 287 5.80 -23.22 -16.22
CA SER A 287 4.44 -23.69 -15.95
C SER A 287 3.47 -23.45 -17.11
N LEU A 288 2.32 -24.15 -17.12
CA LEU A 288 1.24 -23.87 -18.07
C LEU A 288 0.82 -22.38 -18.01
N TYR A 289 0.70 -21.83 -16.81
CA TYR A 289 0.39 -20.42 -16.59
C TYR A 289 1.43 -19.49 -17.21
N SER A 290 2.74 -19.71 -17.01
CA SER A 290 3.78 -18.83 -17.59
C SER A 290 3.83 -18.88 -19.12
N ILE A 291 3.49 -20.02 -19.71
CA ILE A 291 3.37 -20.18 -21.17
C ILE A 291 2.17 -19.39 -21.69
N LEU A 292 1.00 -19.54 -21.06
CA LEU A 292 -0.27 -18.95 -21.49
C LEU A 292 -0.42 -17.46 -21.14
N ASP A 293 0.21 -17.00 -20.06
CA ASP A 293 0.10 -15.61 -19.62
C ASP A 293 0.84 -14.67 -20.60
N LYS A 294 0.06 -14.19 -21.56
CA LYS A 294 0.37 -13.09 -22.49
C LYS A 294 -0.59 -11.92 -22.26
N THR A 295 -1.17 -11.84 -21.06
CA THR A 295 -2.09 -10.77 -20.70
C THR A 295 -1.33 -9.43 -20.68
N GLN A 296 -2.03 -8.35 -21.01
CA GLN A 296 -1.42 -7.02 -21.11
C GLN A 296 -1.62 -6.20 -19.83
N THR A 297 -2.31 -6.75 -18.83
CA THR A 297 -2.62 -6.08 -17.56
C THR A 297 -2.48 -7.03 -16.37
N PRO A 298 -2.08 -6.53 -15.19
CA PRO A 298 -1.95 -7.34 -13.97
C PRO A 298 -3.24 -8.07 -13.56
N MET A 299 -4.39 -7.37 -13.62
CA MET A 299 -5.71 -7.96 -13.35
C MET A 299 -6.10 -9.02 -14.37
N GLY A 300 -5.65 -8.89 -15.63
CA GLY A 300 -5.81 -9.92 -16.65
C GLY A 300 -5.05 -11.19 -16.28
N GLY A 301 -3.80 -11.06 -15.80
CA GLY A 301 -2.98 -12.18 -15.33
C GLY A 301 -3.63 -12.90 -14.14
N ARG A 302 -4.12 -12.13 -13.15
CA ARG A 302 -4.87 -12.67 -12.01
C ARG A 302 -6.14 -13.43 -12.44
N LEU A 303 -6.91 -12.86 -13.38
CA LEU A 303 -8.10 -13.50 -13.91
C LEU A 303 -7.79 -14.80 -14.65
N LEU A 304 -6.75 -14.81 -15.50
CA LEU A 304 -6.29 -15.99 -16.21
C LEU A 304 -5.87 -17.09 -15.23
N ARG A 305 -5.09 -16.72 -14.20
CA ARG A 305 -4.68 -17.64 -13.14
C ARG A 305 -5.89 -18.27 -12.45
N LYS A 306 -6.88 -17.45 -12.09
CA LYS A 306 -8.15 -17.92 -11.49
C LYS A 306 -8.88 -18.91 -12.40
N TRP A 307 -8.97 -18.63 -13.71
CA TRP A 307 -9.64 -19.51 -14.67
C TRP A 307 -8.92 -20.85 -14.86
N LEU A 308 -7.58 -20.87 -14.89
CA LEU A 308 -6.82 -22.12 -14.97
C LEU A 308 -7.00 -23.00 -13.74
N GLY A 309 -7.19 -22.40 -12.56
CA GLY A 309 -7.45 -23.11 -11.31
C GLY A 309 -8.92 -23.52 -11.13
N GLN A 310 -9.82 -23.06 -12.00
CA GLN A 310 -11.26 -23.33 -11.95
C GLN A 310 -11.81 -23.60 -13.36
N PRO A 311 -11.48 -24.74 -13.99
CA PRO A 311 -12.06 -25.10 -15.29
C PRO A 311 -13.57 -25.24 -15.17
N LEU A 312 -14.32 -24.60 -16.08
CA LEU A 312 -15.78 -24.65 -16.09
C LEU A 312 -16.30 -26.03 -16.51
N LEU A 313 -17.40 -26.47 -15.90
CA LEU A 313 -18.18 -27.65 -16.32
C LEU A 313 -19.43 -27.28 -17.13
N GLU A 314 -19.93 -26.05 -16.96
CA GLU A 314 -21.12 -25.55 -17.65
C GLU A 314 -20.81 -25.23 -19.12
N LEU A 315 -21.48 -25.95 -20.03
CA LEU A 315 -21.27 -25.83 -21.48
C LEU A 315 -21.62 -24.43 -22.01
N ASP A 316 -22.73 -23.83 -21.55
CA ASP A 316 -23.17 -22.51 -22.01
C ASP A 316 -22.10 -21.44 -21.74
N LEU A 317 -21.50 -21.46 -20.54
CA LEU A 317 -20.43 -20.53 -20.17
C LEU A 317 -19.14 -20.78 -20.95
N LEU A 318 -18.83 -22.04 -21.28
CA LEU A 318 -17.69 -22.38 -22.13
C LEU A 318 -17.91 -21.86 -23.56
N GLU A 319 -19.09 -22.05 -24.13
CA GLU A 319 -19.44 -21.56 -25.46
C GLU A 319 -19.39 -20.03 -25.53
N GLU A 320 -19.87 -19.33 -24.50
CA GLU A 320 -19.77 -17.86 -24.42
C GLU A 320 -18.31 -17.37 -24.46
N ARG A 321 -17.42 -18.04 -23.71
CA ARG A 321 -15.98 -17.73 -23.74
C ARG A 321 -15.37 -18.05 -25.11
N GLN A 322 -15.73 -19.18 -25.73
CA GLN A 322 -15.22 -19.58 -27.03
C GLN A 322 -15.65 -18.60 -28.13
N LYS A 323 -16.91 -18.16 -28.16
CA LYS A 323 -17.39 -17.15 -29.11
C LYS A 323 -16.68 -15.82 -28.94
N ALA A 324 -16.41 -15.40 -27.71
CA ALA A 324 -15.61 -14.20 -27.45
C ALA A 324 -14.17 -14.34 -27.99
N VAL A 325 -13.54 -15.51 -27.83
CA VAL A 325 -12.21 -15.80 -28.39
C VAL A 325 -12.24 -15.83 -29.92
N GLU A 326 -13.22 -16.50 -30.53
CA GLU A 326 -13.42 -16.56 -31.98
C GLU A 326 -13.55 -15.16 -32.58
N TRP A 327 -14.34 -14.30 -31.93
CA TRP A 327 -14.43 -12.90 -32.32
C TRP A 327 -13.06 -12.22 -32.33
N PHE A 328 -12.18 -12.43 -31.34
CA PHE A 328 -10.83 -11.87 -31.43
C PHE A 328 -9.97 -12.51 -32.53
N ILE A 329 -10.17 -13.78 -32.86
CA ILE A 329 -9.39 -14.50 -33.89
C ILE A 329 -9.70 -13.98 -35.30
N GLU A 330 -10.98 -13.80 -35.62
CA GLU A 330 -11.49 -13.40 -36.94
C GLU A 330 -10.94 -12.05 -37.44
N ASP A 331 -10.51 -11.17 -36.53
CA ASP A 331 -9.96 -9.86 -36.88
C ASP A 331 -8.64 -9.59 -36.14
N PRO A 332 -7.50 -10.01 -36.72
CA PRO A 332 -6.19 -9.78 -36.15
C PRO A 332 -5.83 -8.31 -35.93
N ILE A 333 -6.36 -7.39 -36.76
CA ILE A 333 -6.09 -5.95 -36.65
C ILE A 333 -6.78 -5.41 -35.40
N ARG A 334 -8.06 -5.73 -35.22
CA ARG A 334 -8.83 -5.40 -34.01
C ARG A 334 -8.15 -5.95 -32.75
N ARG A 335 -7.76 -7.22 -32.77
CA ARG A 335 -7.06 -7.87 -31.65
C ARG A 335 -5.76 -7.13 -31.31
N GLY A 336 -4.95 -6.78 -32.31
CA GLY A 336 -3.72 -6.03 -32.12
C GLY A 336 -3.95 -4.64 -31.54
N HIS A 337 -4.98 -3.93 -32.01
CA HIS A 337 -5.35 -2.61 -31.47
C HIS A 337 -5.81 -2.69 -30.02
N ILE A 338 -6.69 -3.63 -29.69
CA ILE A 338 -7.17 -3.83 -28.31
C ILE A 338 -6.00 -4.21 -27.40
N ALA A 339 -5.12 -5.13 -27.82
CA ALA A 339 -3.95 -5.50 -27.03
C ALA A 339 -3.05 -4.29 -26.73
N LYS A 340 -2.79 -3.44 -27.74
CA LYS A 340 -2.01 -2.21 -27.57
C LYS A 340 -2.67 -1.18 -26.65
N ILE A 341 -4.00 -1.09 -26.64
CA ILE A 341 -4.71 -0.24 -25.68
C ILE A 341 -4.53 -0.79 -24.26
N LEU A 342 -4.73 -2.10 -24.08
CA LEU A 342 -4.60 -2.74 -22.77
C LEU A 342 -3.20 -2.58 -22.15
N THR A 343 -2.11 -2.52 -22.94
CA THR A 343 -0.76 -2.27 -22.40
C THR A 343 -0.60 -0.93 -21.69
N SER A 344 -1.46 0.04 -21.99
CA SER A 344 -1.43 1.37 -21.36
C SER A 344 -2.24 1.43 -20.06
N ILE A 345 -3.01 0.38 -19.76
CA ILE A 345 -3.87 0.30 -18.58
C ILE A 345 -3.03 -0.24 -17.41
N SER A 346 -2.92 0.57 -16.37
CA SER A 346 -2.29 0.20 -15.09
C SER A 346 -3.20 -0.74 -14.28
N ASP A 347 -2.74 -1.20 -13.11
CA ASP A 347 -3.54 -2.05 -12.22
C ASP A 347 -4.69 -1.26 -11.56
N ILE A 348 -5.79 -1.05 -12.31
CA ILE A 348 -6.94 -0.25 -11.86
C ILE A 348 -7.52 -0.81 -10.56
N GLU A 349 -7.54 -2.13 -10.37
CA GLU A 349 -8.08 -2.77 -9.15
C GLU A 349 -7.32 -2.27 -7.91
N ARG A 350 -5.99 -2.37 -7.92
CA ARG A 350 -5.14 -1.93 -6.79
C ARG A 350 -5.10 -0.41 -6.66
N LEU A 351 -5.05 0.33 -7.77
CA LEU A 351 -5.06 1.80 -7.75
C LEU A 351 -6.35 2.35 -7.13
N THR A 352 -7.51 1.78 -7.47
CA THR A 352 -8.80 2.19 -6.91
C THR A 352 -8.83 1.98 -5.40
N THR A 353 -8.28 0.86 -4.93
CA THR A 353 -8.18 0.57 -3.49
C THR A 353 -7.29 1.58 -2.77
N LYS A 354 -6.13 1.92 -3.33
CA LYS A 354 -5.24 2.96 -2.78
C LYS A 354 -5.93 4.32 -2.68
N VAL A 355 -6.70 4.70 -3.70
CA VAL A 355 -7.49 5.95 -3.68
C VAL A 355 -8.49 5.91 -2.52
N LYS A 356 -9.23 4.80 -2.35
CA LYS A 356 -10.18 4.63 -1.23
C LYS A 356 -9.48 4.63 0.14
N MET A 357 -8.27 4.10 0.24
CA MET A 357 -7.47 4.08 1.47
C MET A 357 -6.82 5.45 1.79
N GLY A 358 -6.80 6.39 0.84
CA GLY A 358 -6.10 7.67 0.99
C GLY A 358 -4.58 7.54 0.91
N THR A 359 -4.06 6.46 0.31
CA THR A 359 -2.62 6.18 0.20
C THR A 359 -2.10 6.29 -1.23
N ALA A 360 -2.95 6.65 -2.19
CA ALA A 360 -2.54 6.88 -3.58
C ALA A 360 -1.65 8.11 -3.69
N GLY A 361 -0.47 7.93 -4.28
CA GLY A 361 0.43 9.03 -4.61
C GLY A 361 0.07 9.71 -5.95
N PRO A 362 0.77 10.79 -6.32
CA PRO A 362 0.52 11.49 -7.58
C PRO A 362 0.65 10.60 -8.82
N ARG A 363 1.67 9.73 -8.83
CA ARG A 363 1.90 8.79 -9.94
C ARG A 363 0.80 7.72 -10.03
N ASP A 364 0.25 7.30 -8.89
CA ASP A 364 -0.90 6.39 -8.87
C ASP A 364 -2.12 7.05 -9.54
N LEU A 365 -2.38 8.32 -9.23
CA LEU A 365 -3.48 9.09 -9.83
C LEU A 365 -3.26 9.33 -11.32
N THR A 366 -2.05 9.69 -11.75
CA THR A 366 -1.72 9.81 -13.18
C THR A 366 -1.89 8.48 -13.90
N GLY A 367 -1.42 7.38 -13.31
CA GLY A 367 -1.61 6.03 -13.87
C GLY A 367 -3.09 5.66 -14.01
N LEU A 368 -3.91 5.97 -13.00
CA LEU A 368 -5.36 5.80 -13.07
C LEU A 368 -5.99 6.67 -14.16
N GLY A 369 -5.61 7.95 -14.25
CA GLY A 369 -6.10 8.88 -15.27
C GLY A 369 -5.81 8.40 -16.69
N ASN A 370 -4.56 7.99 -16.96
CA ASN A 370 -4.14 7.44 -18.25
C ASN A 370 -4.90 6.14 -18.59
N SER A 371 -5.15 5.30 -17.58
CA SER A 371 -5.91 4.06 -17.74
C SER A 371 -7.36 4.32 -18.10
N LEU A 372 -7.99 5.32 -17.48
CA LEU A 372 -9.37 5.70 -17.78
C LEU A 372 -9.52 6.42 -19.13
N GLU A 373 -8.49 7.14 -19.58
CA GLU A 373 -8.49 7.87 -20.85
C GLU A 373 -8.78 6.97 -22.06
N VAL A 374 -8.25 5.75 -22.04
CA VAL A 374 -8.32 4.82 -23.18
C VAL A 374 -9.54 3.90 -23.16
N ILE A 375 -10.33 3.90 -22.08
CA ILE A 375 -11.53 3.07 -21.96
C ILE A 375 -12.58 3.39 -23.03
N PRO A 376 -12.89 4.67 -23.35
CA PRO A 376 -13.85 4.99 -24.42
C PRO A 376 -13.43 4.43 -25.79
N ASP A 377 -12.13 4.48 -26.12
CA ASP A 377 -11.60 3.91 -27.36
C ASP A 377 -11.68 2.39 -27.37
N LEU A 378 -11.39 1.75 -26.23
CA LEU A 378 -11.58 0.31 -26.04
C LEU A 378 -13.03 -0.10 -26.28
N ILE A 379 -13.99 0.63 -25.67
CA ILE A 379 -15.42 0.41 -25.85
C ILE A 379 -15.83 0.67 -27.30
N ALA A 380 -15.28 1.69 -27.97
CA ALA A 380 -15.64 2.00 -29.35
C ALA A 380 -15.18 0.92 -30.35
N ILE A 381 -13.98 0.37 -30.14
CA ILE A 381 -13.45 -0.74 -30.95
C ILE A 381 -14.22 -2.03 -30.64
N ALA A 382 -14.55 -2.23 -29.36
CA ALA A 382 -15.29 -3.40 -28.92
C ALA A 382 -16.81 -3.31 -29.21
N GLY A 383 -17.37 -2.10 -29.36
CA GLY A 383 -18.81 -1.83 -29.39
C GLY A 383 -19.24 -0.57 -30.18
N ARG A 384 -19.88 -0.83 -31.34
CA ARG A 384 -21.02 -0.13 -32.00
C ARG A 384 -21.07 -0.38 -33.52
N ARG A 385 -20.00 -0.92 -34.13
CA ARG A 385 -19.99 -1.31 -35.56
C ARG A 385 -20.19 -2.81 -35.82
N THR A 386 -19.96 -3.65 -34.82
CA THR A 386 -20.22 -5.08 -34.89
C THR A 386 -21.64 -5.31 -34.37
N LYS A 387 -22.55 -5.85 -35.18
CA LYS A 387 -23.85 -6.37 -34.70
C LYS A 387 -23.67 -7.63 -33.83
N ASN A 388 -22.58 -7.72 -33.08
CA ASN A 388 -22.16 -8.95 -32.43
C ASN A 388 -22.76 -9.04 -31.02
N LYS A 389 -23.62 -10.04 -30.82
CA LYS A 389 -24.19 -10.36 -29.51
C LYS A 389 -23.18 -11.10 -28.62
N ASP A 390 -22.16 -11.71 -29.21
CA ASP A 390 -21.26 -12.66 -28.55
C ASP A 390 -20.28 -12.01 -27.56
N THR A 391 -20.03 -10.70 -27.69
CA THR A 391 -19.18 -9.92 -26.75
C THR A 391 -19.96 -8.95 -25.88
N PHE A 392 -21.29 -8.92 -26.02
CA PHE A 392 -22.15 -7.93 -25.36
C PHE A 392 -22.10 -8.04 -23.84
N TRP A 393 -21.92 -9.26 -23.31
CA TRP A 393 -21.79 -9.48 -21.86
C TRP A 393 -20.57 -8.75 -21.28
N VAL A 394 -19.43 -8.73 -21.97
CA VAL A 394 -18.23 -7.99 -21.53
C VAL A 394 -18.45 -6.49 -21.64
N LEU A 395 -19.09 -6.05 -22.72
CA LEU A 395 -19.32 -4.61 -22.98
C LEU A 395 -20.27 -3.97 -21.97
N ASN A 396 -21.24 -4.73 -21.45
CA ASN A 396 -22.19 -4.23 -20.46
C ASN A 396 -21.59 -3.99 -19.08
N GLU A 397 -20.40 -4.54 -18.80
CA GLU A 397 -19.71 -4.32 -17.53
C GLU A 397 -19.00 -2.96 -17.47
N PHE A 398 -18.80 -2.30 -18.63
CA PHE A 398 -18.17 -0.99 -18.66
C PHE A 398 -19.14 0.10 -18.18
N SER A 399 -18.71 0.84 -17.17
CA SER A 399 -19.40 2.04 -16.69
C SER A 399 -18.77 3.32 -17.26
N ASP A 400 -19.54 4.40 -17.31
CA ASP A 400 -19.00 5.73 -17.64
C ASP A 400 -18.09 6.23 -16.50
N ASN A 401 -16.81 6.39 -16.80
CA ASN A 401 -15.79 6.88 -15.88
C ASN A 401 -15.30 8.29 -16.25
N SER A 402 -16.08 9.05 -17.04
CA SER A 402 -15.73 10.41 -17.47
C SER A 402 -15.49 11.37 -16.30
N ILE A 403 -16.29 11.29 -15.24
CA ILE A 403 -16.17 12.17 -14.07
C ILE A 403 -14.80 12.01 -13.37
N PRO A 404 -14.40 10.81 -12.89
CA PRO A 404 -13.09 10.65 -12.25
C PRO A 404 -11.93 10.95 -13.22
N TYR A 405 -12.05 10.58 -14.49
CA TYR A 405 -11.05 10.90 -15.51
C TYR A 405 -10.85 12.40 -15.68
N GLU A 406 -11.93 13.16 -15.89
CA GLU A 406 -11.88 14.61 -16.08
C GLU A 406 -11.32 15.34 -14.85
N LEU A 407 -11.65 14.86 -13.65
CA LEU A 407 -11.11 15.41 -12.41
C LEU A 407 -9.60 15.24 -12.34
N ILE A 408 -9.09 14.02 -12.58
CA ILE A 408 -7.65 13.74 -12.58
C ILE A 408 -6.96 14.56 -13.66
N LYS A 409 -7.49 14.56 -14.88
CA LYS A 409 -6.93 15.29 -16.02
C LYS A 409 -6.84 16.80 -15.78
N LYS A 410 -7.82 17.40 -15.10
CA LYS A 410 -7.81 18.84 -14.78
C LYS A 410 -6.95 19.19 -13.57
N SER A 411 -6.74 18.27 -12.65
CA SER A 411 -6.08 18.54 -11.37
C SER A 411 -4.60 18.16 -11.34
N ILE A 412 -4.20 17.02 -11.91
CA ILE A 412 -2.87 16.45 -11.75
C ILE A 412 -1.98 16.73 -12.97
N GLU A 413 -0.75 17.16 -12.71
CA GLU A 413 0.31 17.31 -13.72
C GLU A 413 0.77 15.93 -14.22
N PRO A 414 0.83 15.66 -15.54
CA PRO A 414 1.29 14.36 -16.05
C PRO A 414 2.69 13.97 -15.57
N GLU A 415 3.62 14.95 -15.56
CA GLU A 415 5.00 14.75 -15.12
C GLU A 415 5.18 15.09 -13.62
N THR A 416 4.32 14.48 -12.80
CA THR A 416 4.29 14.73 -11.36
C THR A 416 5.44 14.04 -10.60
N PRO A 417 6.01 14.68 -9.55
CA PRO A 417 6.96 14.03 -8.66
C PRO A 417 6.35 12.80 -7.95
N PRO A 418 7.19 11.88 -7.42
CA PRO A 418 6.70 10.73 -6.67
C PRO A 418 6.01 11.13 -5.35
N ASN A 419 6.40 12.27 -4.76
CA ASN A 419 5.87 12.75 -3.48
C ASN A 419 5.08 14.05 -3.68
N VAL A 420 4.00 14.21 -2.91
CA VAL A 420 3.24 15.46 -2.80
C VAL A 420 3.99 16.49 -1.98
N GLY A 421 3.70 17.78 -2.20
CA GLY A 421 4.19 18.88 -1.38
C GLY A 421 5.32 19.70 -2.00
N GLU A 422 5.80 19.31 -3.19
CA GLU A 422 6.85 20.04 -3.91
C GLU A 422 6.29 21.22 -4.74
N GLY A 423 4.96 21.41 -4.77
CA GLY A 423 4.31 22.42 -5.58
C GLY A 423 4.34 22.09 -7.09
N ARG A 424 4.50 20.83 -7.45
CA ARG A 424 4.60 20.36 -8.84
C ARG A 424 3.58 19.29 -9.20
N THR A 425 2.70 18.95 -8.27
CA THR A 425 1.70 17.90 -8.46
C THR A 425 0.44 18.45 -9.12
N ILE A 426 -0.01 19.61 -8.65
CA ILE A 426 -1.27 20.21 -9.09
C ILE A 426 -1.05 21.16 -10.27
N LYS A 427 -1.89 20.99 -11.30
CA LYS A 427 -1.89 21.80 -12.53
C LYS A 427 -2.16 23.28 -12.26
N PRO A 428 -1.52 24.19 -13.02
CA PRO A 428 -1.88 25.61 -13.01
C PRO A 428 -3.36 25.81 -13.35
N GLY A 429 -4.04 26.71 -12.63
CA GLY A 429 -5.44 27.03 -12.84
C GLY A 429 -6.43 26.13 -12.11
N PHE A 430 -5.99 25.03 -11.49
CA PHE A 430 -6.87 24.19 -10.68
C PHE A 430 -7.15 24.82 -9.30
N SER A 431 -6.14 25.43 -8.68
CA SER A 431 -6.26 26.12 -7.39
C SER A 431 -5.68 27.52 -7.47
N ARG A 432 -6.56 28.53 -7.46
CA ARG A 432 -6.17 29.95 -7.46
C ARG A 432 -5.23 30.29 -6.31
N THR A 433 -5.46 29.73 -5.13
CA THR A 433 -4.63 29.97 -3.94
C THR A 433 -3.22 29.43 -4.16
N LEU A 434 -3.11 28.21 -4.69
CA LEU A 434 -1.83 27.59 -4.98
C LEU A 434 -1.07 28.37 -6.07
N ASP A 435 -1.77 28.82 -7.10
CA ASP A 435 -1.18 29.63 -8.18
C ASP A 435 -0.61 30.95 -7.66
N LEU A 436 -1.34 31.66 -6.79
CA LEU A 436 -0.89 32.91 -6.18
C LEU A 436 0.36 32.70 -5.33
N LEU A 437 0.40 31.63 -4.53
CA LEU A 437 1.58 31.29 -3.73
C LEU A 437 2.78 30.92 -4.61
N LYS A 438 2.58 30.12 -5.66
CA LYS A 438 3.65 29.79 -6.62
C LYS A 438 4.22 31.05 -7.28
N GLN A 439 3.35 32.01 -7.65
CA GLN A 439 3.78 33.29 -8.21
C GLN A 439 4.57 34.13 -7.20
N GLU A 440 4.11 34.22 -5.95
CA GLU A 440 4.82 34.96 -4.89
C GLU A 440 6.20 34.36 -4.62
N SER A 441 6.30 33.03 -4.50
CA SER A 441 7.58 32.32 -4.32
C SER A 441 8.53 32.56 -5.49
N THR A 442 8.01 32.50 -6.72
CA THR A 442 8.80 32.74 -7.95
C THR A 442 9.34 34.17 -7.99
N LYS A 443 8.50 35.17 -7.68
CA LYS A 443 8.93 36.58 -7.61
C LYS A 443 9.98 36.80 -6.54
N ALA A 444 9.82 36.21 -5.35
CA ALA A 444 10.80 36.32 -4.28
C ALA A 444 12.14 35.66 -4.63
N LYS A 445 12.14 34.50 -5.28
CA LYS A 445 13.36 33.83 -5.78
C LYS A 445 14.06 34.65 -6.87
N ALA A 446 13.32 35.22 -7.81
CA ALA A 446 13.87 36.10 -8.83
C ALA A 446 14.53 37.35 -8.22
N ASN A 447 13.87 37.97 -7.23
CA ASN A 447 14.45 39.10 -6.51
C ASN A 447 15.70 38.70 -5.72
N MET A 448 15.71 37.53 -5.07
CA MET A 448 16.89 36.99 -4.38
C MET A 448 18.07 36.79 -5.33
N ALA A 449 17.84 36.22 -6.52
CA ALA A 449 18.88 36.03 -7.52
C ALA A 449 19.50 37.37 -8.00
N ASN A 450 18.67 38.42 -8.12
CA ASN A 450 19.11 39.74 -8.53
C ASN A 450 19.95 40.47 -7.45
N ILE A 451 19.86 40.08 -6.17
CA ILE A 451 20.68 40.66 -5.09
C ILE A 451 22.17 40.38 -5.33
N GLU A 452 22.53 39.20 -5.83
CA GLU A 452 23.94 38.86 -6.07
C GLU A 452 24.60 39.86 -7.03
N SER A 453 23.97 40.16 -8.17
CA SER A 453 24.51 41.10 -9.16
C SER A 453 24.59 42.51 -8.59
N ARG A 454 23.51 42.98 -7.94
CA ARG A 454 23.46 44.31 -7.34
C ARG A 454 24.53 44.52 -6.27
N GLU A 455 24.72 43.54 -5.38
CA GLU A 455 25.70 43.65 -4.31
C GLU A 455 27.14 43.49 -4.83
N ARG A 456 27.37 42.68 -5.88
CA ARG A 456 28.67 42.65 -6.58
C ARG A 456 29.04 44.01 -7.16
N GLU A 457 28.11 44.66 -7.85
CA GLU A 457 28.32 45.99 -8.44
C GLU A 457 28.54 47.06 -7.36
N LYS A 458 27.72 47.05 -6.31
CA LYS A 458 27.79 48.02 -5.20
C LYS A 458 29.08 47.90 -4.39
N THR A 459 29.55 46.69 -4.11
CA THR A 459 30.72 46.44 -3.23
C THR A 459 32.03 46.27 -4.00
N GLY A 460 31.97 45.99 -5.30
CA GLY A 460 33.12 45.62 -6.12
C GLY A 460 33.71 44.24 -5.80
N ILE A 461 33.04 43.42 -4.99
CA ILE A 461 33.51 42.10 -4.56
C ILE A 461 33.12 41.05 -5.60
N LYS A 462 34.02 40.75 -6.55
CA LYS A 462 33.75 39.78 -7.64
C LYS A 462 33.48 38.36 -7.16
N SER A 463 33.99 37.96 -6.00
CA SER A 463 33.82 36.61 -5.44
C SER A 463 32.51 36.40 -4.66
N LEU A 464 31.71 37.45 -4.46
CA LEU A 464 30.48 37.40 -3.68
C LEU A 464 29.47 36.46 -4.34
N LYS A 465 28.96 35.46 -3.62
CA LYS A 465 27.97 34.49 -4.14
C LYS A 465 26.84 34.28 -3.14
N ILE A 466 25.62 34.16 -3.65
CA ILE A 466 24.49 33.68 -2.84
C ILE A 466 24.56 32.16 -2.74
N GLY A 467 24.48 31.65 -1.52
CA GLY A 467 24.30 30.22 -1.24
C GLY A 467 23.10 29.98 -0.33
N TYR A 468 22.73 28.72 -0.16
CA TYR A 468 21.67 28.27 0.74
C TYR A 468 22.16 27.08 1.57
N ASN A 469 21.88 27.10 2.87
CA ASN A 469 22.11 25.97 3.77
C ASN A 469 20.83 25.63 4.53
N ARG A 470 20.54 24.34 4.70
CA ARG A 470 19.34 23.88 5.42
C ARG A 470 19.25 24.36 6.88
N VAL A 471 20.37 24.62 7.54
CA VAL A 471 20.43 24.94 8.99
C VAL A 471 20.25 26.43 9.27
N PHE A 472 20.82 27.31 8.44
CA PHE A 472 20.83 28.76 8.69
C PHE A 472 20.38 29.62 7.49
N GLY A 473 19.90 28.98 6.43
CA GLY A 473 19.20 29.65 5.33
C GLY A 473 20.11 30.21 4.24
N TYR A 474 19.63 31.25 3.55
CA TYR A 474 20.35 31.97 2.50
C TYR A 474 21.47 32.83 3.09
N TYR A 475 22.59 32.91 2.36
CA TYR A 475 23.76 33.70 2.77
C TYR A 475 24.53 34.25 1.58
N LEU A 476 25.29 35.32 1.84
CA LEU A 476 26.33 35.86 0.98
C LEU A 476 27.68 35.36 1.44
N GLU A 477 28.37 34.60 0.60
CA GLU A 477 29.72 34.14 0.86
C GLU A 477 30.73 35.12 0.28
N VAL A 478 31.67 35.58 1.11
CA VAL A 478 32.72 36.53 0.76
C VAL A 478 34.06 35.92 1.12
N SER A 479 35.01 35.91 0.17
CA SER A 479 36.35 35.39 0.44
C SER A 479 37.12 36.25 1.44
N LYS A 480 38.02 35.62 2.20
CA LYS A 480 38.77 36.28 3.29
C LYS A 480 39.53 37.54 2.88
N SER A 481 39.90 37.66 1.61
CA SER A 481 40.56 38.83 1.02
C SER A 481 39.69 40.09 0.92
N TYR A 482 38.35 39.95 0.99
CA TYR A 482 37.40 41.04 0.79
C TYR A 482 36.55 41.34 2.04
N THR A 483 36.79 40.67 3.17
CA THR A 483 36.01 40.87 4.41
C THR A 483 36.08 42.30 4.93
N SER A 484 37.19 43.00 4.72
CA SER A 484 37.32 44.43 5.07
C SER A 484 36.49 45.38 4.21
N ARG A 485 35.98 44.90 3.07
CA ARG A 485 35.11 45.67 2.15
C ARG A 485 33.63 45.35 2.33
N VAL A 486 33.29 44.47 3.27
CA VAL A 486 31.89 44.11 3.54
C VAL A 486 31.21 45.30 4.23
N PRO A 487 30.05 45.75 3.72
CA PRO A 487 29.29 46.82 4.33
C PRO A 487 28.85 46.52 5.79
N SER A 488 28.68 47.55 6.60
CA SER A 488 28.32 47.41 8.03
C SER A 488 26.88 46.92 8.27
N ASP A 489 26.00 47.04 7.28
CA ASP A 489 24.62 46.55 7.31
C ASP A 489 24.49 45.03 7.09
N TYR A 490 25.60 44.35 6.78
CA TYR A 490 25.66 42.91 6.63
C TYR A 490 25.80 42.22 7.98
N VAL A 491 24.87 41.31 8.30
CA VAL A 491 24.91 40.54 9.55
C VAL A 491 25.67 39.25 9.33
N ARG A 492 26.81 39.08 10.01
CA ARG A 492 27.62 37.85 9.92
C ARG A 492 26.89 36.64 10.49
N ARG A 493 26.90 35.53 9.76
CA ARG A 493 26.28 34.25 10.14
C ARG A 493 27.28 33.16 10.50
N GLN A 494 28.37 33.05 9.75
CA GLN A 494 29.35 31.98 9.93
C GLN A 494 30.73 32.42 9.43
N THR A 495 31.78 31.97 10.10
CA THR A 495 33.18 32.11 9.65
C THR A 495 33.66 30.77 9.10
N LEU A 496 34.27 30.78 7.91
CA LEU A 496 34.87 29.63 7.24
C LEU A 496 36.38 29.79 7.19
N VAL A 497 37.10 28.70 6.89
CA VAL A 497 38.55 28.73 6.69
C VAL A 497 38.94 29.66 5.53
N GLY A 498 38.14 29.68 4.45
CA GLY A 498 38.39 30.47 3.24
C GLY A 498 37.63 31.80 3.12
N GLY A 499 36.74 32.14 4.06
CA GLY A 499 35.87 33.31 3.93
C GLY A 499 34.85 33.48 5.05
N GLU A 500 33.93 34.42 4.90
CA GLU A 500 32.84 34.68 5.84
C GLU A 500 31.49 34.69 5.12
N ARG A 501 30.44 34.29 5.85
CA ARG A 501 29.05 34.28 5.38
C ARG A 501 28.23 35.35 6.10
N TYR A 502 27.47 36.11 5.32
CA TYR A 502 26.64 37.22 5.81
C TYR A 502 25.19 37.08 5.32
N ILE A 503 24.28 37.84 5.93
CA ILE A 503 22.91 38.04 5.44
C ILE A 503 22.57 39.53 5.49
N THR A 504 21.82 40.02 4.49
CA THR A 504 21.30 41.40 4.49
C THR A 504 19.85 41.44 4.97
N PRO A 505 19.34 42.58 5.47
CA PRO A 505 17.93 42.72 5.83
C PRO A 505 16.97 42.41 4.67
N GLU A 506 17.33 42.79 3.44
CA GLU A 506 16.55 42.49 2.23
C GLU A 506 16.50 40.99 1.93
N MET A 507 17.64 40.29 2.02
CA MET A 507 17.67 38.83 1.87
C MET A 507 16.81 38.14 2.91
N LYS A 508 16.88 38.58 4.18
CA LYS A 508 16.05 38.02 5.25
C LYS A 508 14.54 38.17 4.98
N LYS A 509 14.13 39.28 4.36
CA LYS A 509 12.73 39.50 3.95
C LYS A 509 12.30 38.51 2.88
N TYR A 510 13.09 38.34 1.81
CA TYR A 510 12.75 37.40 0.74
C TYR A 510 12.86 35.94 1.18
N GLU A 511 13.83 35.60 2.03
CA GLU A 511 13.94 34.28 2.66
C GLU A 511 12.67 33.93 3.43
N SER A 512 12.18 34.84 4.28
CA SER A 512 10.93 34.64 5.03
C SER A 512 9.73 34.40 4.10
N ILE A 513 9.62 35.17 3.01
CA ILE A 513 8.57 34.95 2.00
C ILE A 513 8.72 33.56 1.37
N ILE A 514 9.91 33.21 0.88
CA ILE A 514 10.16 31.92 0.21
C ILE A 514 9.81 30.75 1.14
N LEU A 515 10.28 30.76 2.39
CA LEU A 515 10.05 29.68 3.34
C LEU A 515 8.57 29.56 3.73
N ASN A 516 7.92 30.67 4.07
CA ASN A 516 6.50 30.67 4.42
C ASN A 516 5.62 30.22 3.26
N THR A 517 5.89 30.73 2.06
CA THR A 517 5.14 30.38 0.86
C THR A 517 5.40 28.93 0.45
N SER A 518 6.63 28.42 0.56
CA SER A 518 6.93 27.00 0.32
C SER A 518 6.21 26.07 1.29
N SER A 519 6.18 26.40 2.59
CA SER A 519 5.44 25.62 3.58
C SER A 519 3.94 25.61 3.30
N LYS A 520 3.36 26.76 2.91
CA LYS A 520 1.94 26.85 2.54
C LYS A 520 1.61 26.13 1.23
N ILE A 521 2.52 26.17 0.26
CA ILE A 521 2.40 25.39 -0.99
C ILE A 521 2.35 23.91 -0.67
N GLU A 522 3.25 23.44 0.21
CA GLU A 522 3.28 22.05 0.64
C GLU A 522 1.96 21.64 1.32
N GLU A 523 1.47 22.46 2.26
CA GLU A 523 0.23 22.20 3.00
C GLU A 523 -1.01 22.21 2.11
N ILE A 524 -1.12 23.14 1.15
CA ILE A 524 -2.28 23.25 0.25
C ILE A 524 -2.26 22.20 -0.86
N GLU A 525 -1.08 21.74 -1.25
CA GLU A 525 -0.94 20.69 -2.26
C GLU A 525 -1.23 19.29 -1.70
N LYS A 526 -0.95 19.06 -0.41
CA LYS A 526 -1.32 17.83 0.33
C LYS A 526 -2.82 17.83 0.62
#